data_AF-A0A4Y3WV14-F1
#
_entry.id   AF-A0A4Y3WV14-F1
#
_cell.length_a   1.000
_cell.length_b   1.000
_cell.length_c   1.000
_cell.angle_alpha   90.00
_cell.angle_beta   90.00
_cell.angle_gamma   90.00
#
_symmetry.space_group_name_H-M   'P 1'
#
loop_
_entity.id
_entity.type
_entity.pdbx_description
1 polymer ?
#
loop_
_entity_poly.entity_id
_entity_poly.type
_entity_poly.pdbx_seq_one_letter_code
_entity_poly.pdbx_strand_id
1 'polypeptide(L)' 'MTAPTLDEIRTWPATVDVTQACRPFGISRAFGYELVARGDFPARVITVGGRRRVVTASIVAALETP' A
#
# COMPACT_ATOMS: atom_id res chain seq x y z
N MET A 1 -8.23 -5.63 13.68
CA MET A 1 -7.19 -4.71 13.18
C MET A 1 -7.89 -3.47 12.66
N THR A 2 -7.63 -2.30 13.23
CA THR A 2 -8.26 -1.04 12.81
C THR A 2 -7.56 -0.53 11.55
N ALA A 3 -8.34 -0.13 10.54
CA ALA A 3 -7.78 0.55 9.37
C ALA A 3 -7.27 1.93 9.78
N PRO A 4 -6.05 2.33 9.36
CA PRO A 4 -5.53 3.66 9.64
C PRO A 4 -6.38 4.72 8.92
N THR A 5 -6.47 5.91 9.51
CA THR A 5 -7.07 7.08 8.88
C THR A 5 -6.17 7.64 7.78
N LEU A 6 -6.75 8.44 6.87
CA LEU A 6 -5.99 9.07 5.79
C LEU A 6 -4.88 10.00 6.32
N ASP A 7 -5.15 10.70 7.44
CA ASP A 7 -4.18 11.58 8.09
C ASP A 7 -2.98 10.78 8.62
N GLU A 8 -3.23 9.65 9.29
CA GLU A 8 -2.15 8.75 9.75
C GLU A 8 -1.31 8.22 8.58
N ILE A 9 -1.92 7.86 7.45
CA ILE A 9 -1.18 7.37 6.27
C ILE A 9 -0.26 8.46 5.70
N ARG A 10 -0.68 9.74 5.73
CA ARG A 10 0.15 10.85 5.25
C ARG A 10 1.41 11.06 6.10
N THR A 11 1.42 10.58 7.35
CA THR A 11 2.60 10.60 8.23
C THR A 11 3.57 9.44 7.99
N TRP A 12 3.21 8.46 7.16
CA TRP A 12 4.07 7.31 6.90
C TRP A 12 5.34 7.72 6.13
N PRO A 13 6.40 6.90 6.18
CA PRO A 13 7.57 7.08 5.32
C PRO A 13 7.16 7.14 3.84
N ALA A 14 8.01 7.73 2.99
CA ALA A 14 7.74 7.87 1.55
C ALA A 14 7.37 6.54 0.86
N THR A 15 7.90 5.42 1.36
CA THR A 15 7.52 4.08 0.95
C THR A 15 7.35 3.15 2.14
N VAL A 16 6.38 2.25 2.05
CA VAL A 16 6.10 1.22 3.06
C VAL A 16 6.21 -0.18 2.45
N ASP A 17 6.24 -1.23 3.26
CA ASP A 17 6.14 -2.60 2.73
C ASP A 17 4.69 -2.94 2.32
N VAL A 18 4.54 -4.01 1.53
CA VAL A 18 3.23 -4.46 1.02
C VAL A 18 2.24 -4.76 2.14
N THR A 19 2.70 -5.34 3.26
CA THR A 19 1.83 -5.68 4.39
C THR A 19 1.26 -4.44 5.07
N GLN A 20 2.09 -3.41 5.28
CA GLN A 20 1.63 -2.14 5.81
C GLN A 20 0.68 -1.44 4.83
N ALA A 21 0.98 -1.48 3.53
CA ALA A 21 0.15 -0.92 2.48
C ALA A 21 -1.22 -1.60 2.33
N CYS A 22 -1.39 -2.86 2.76
CA CYS A 22 -2.69 -3.53 2.70
C CYS A 22 -3.70 -3.01 3.74
N ARG A 23 -3.23 -2.44 4.86
CA ARG A 23 -4.11 -2.07 6.00
C ARG A 23 -5.19 -1.05 5.63
N PRO A 24 -4.89 0.04 4.90
CA PRO A 24 -5.91 1.01 4.49
C PRO A 24 -6.97 0.43 3.56
N PHE A 25 -6.59 -0.57 2.75
CA PHE A 25 -7.50 -1.21 1.78
C PHE A 25 -8.32 -2.36 2.39
N GLY A 26 -8.10 -2.72 3.66
CA GLY A 26 -8.76 -3.88 4.27
C GLY A 26 -8.35 -5.23 3.66
N ILE A 27 -7.20 -5.28 2.98
CA ILE A 27 -6.73 -6.47 2.26
C ILE A 27 -5.84 -7.33 3.18
N SER A 28 -5.93 -8.66 3.06
CA SER A 28 -5.02 -9.57 3.75
C SER A 28 -3.60 -9.49 3.16
N ARG A 29 -2.58 -9.81 3.96
CA ARG A 29 -1.18 -9.86 3.47
C ARG A 29 -1.04 -10.77 2.25
N ALA A 30 -1.59 -11.98 2.31
CA ALA A 30 -1.47 -12.97 1.24
C ALA A 30 -2.08 -12.45 -0.07
N PHE A 31 -3.31 -11.94 0.00
CA PHE A 31 -3.99 -11.37 -1.17
C PHE A 31 -3.27 -10.12 -1.71
N GLY A 32 -2.72 -9.29 -0.82
CA GLY A 32 -1.88 -8.16 -1.23
C GLY A 32 -0.66 -8.57 -2.05
N TYR A 33 0.11 -9.55 -1.58
CA TYR A 33 1.27 -10.05 -2.35
C TYR A 33 0.87 -10.71 -3.68
N GLU A 34 -0.29 -11.35 -3.74
CA GLU A 34 -0.86 -11.90 -4.98
C GLU A 34 -1.18 -10.79 -5.99
N LEU A 35 -1.88 -9.74 -5.58
CA LEU A 35 -2.16 -8.57 -6.42
C LEU A 35 -0.86 -7.91 -6.91
N VAL A 36 0.14 -7.78 -6.02
CA VAL A 36 1.45 -7.25 -6.40
C VAL A 36 2.16 -8.15 -7.43
N ALA A 37 2.02 -9.47 -7.32
CA ALA A 37 2.61 -10.40 -8.29
C ALA A 37 1.91 -10.33 -9.66
N ARG A 38 0.60 -10.07 -9.67
CA ARG A 38 -0.20 -9.91 -10.90
C ARG A 38 -0.09 -8.51 -11.53
N GLY A 39 0.36 -7.52 -10.75
CA GLY A 39 0.42 -6.11 -11.17
C GLY A 39 -0.86 -5.31 -10.88
N ASP A 40 -1.81 -5.90 -10.15
CA ASP A 40 -3.15 -5.35 -9.88
C ASP A 40 -3.26 -4.70 -8.48
N PHE A 41 -2.14 -4.40 -7.83
CA PHE A 41 -2.19 -3.75 -6.51
C PHE A 41 -2.74 -2.32 -6.65
N PRO A 42 -3.67 -1.87 -5.79
CA PRO A 42 -4.38 -0.60 -5.96
C PRO A 42 -3.49 0.65 -5.81
N ALA A 43 -2.26 0.49 -5.33
CA ALA A 43 -1.28 1.55 -5.21
C ALA A 43 0.03 1.20 -5.94
N ARG A 44 0.82 2.22 -6.26
CA ARG A 44 2.08 2.05 -7.00
C ARG A 44 3.10 1.25 -6.19
N VAL A 45 3.53 0.13 -6.77
CA VAL A 45 4.61 -0.71 -6.23
C VAL A 45 5.89 -0.46 -7.02
N ILE A 46 7.00 -0.31 -6.30
CA ILE A 46 8.35 -0.19 -6.84
C ILE A 46 9.27 -1.25 -6.23
N THR A 47 10.34 -1.60 -6.92
CA THR A 47 11.38 -2.50 -6.39
C THR A 47 12.62 -1.68 -6.06
N VAL A 48 13.03 -1.71 -4.79
CA VAL A 48 14.23 -1.01 -4.31
C VAL A 48 15.16 -2.03 -3.67
N GLY A 49 16.36 -2.21 -4.24
CA GLY A 49 17.34 -3.19 -3.74
C GLY A 49 16.79 -4.62 -3.65
N GLY A 50 15.98 -5.03 -4.62
CA GLY A 50 15.35 -6.36 -4.66
C GLY A 50 14.12 -6.52 -3.75
N ARG A 51 13.72 -5.50 -3.01
CA ARG A 51 12.53 -5.53 -2.13
C ARG A 51 11.39 -4.73 -2.74
N ARG A 52 10.18 -5.31 -2.71
CA ARG A 52 8.96 -4.60 -3.12
C ARG A 52 8.56 -3.58 -2.05
N ARG A 53 8.29 -2.36 -2.49
CA ARG A 53 7.88 -1.22 -1.68
C ARG A 53 6.68 -0.55 -2.32
N VAL A 54 5.75 -0.06 -1.51
CA VAL A 54 4.57 0.66 -1.98
C VAL A 54 4.75 2.14 -1.69
N VAL A 55 4.48 3.00 -2.68
CA VAL A 55 4.61 4.45 -2.56
C VAL A 55 3.43 4.99 -1.75
N THR A 56 3.70 5.60 -0.61
CA THR A 56 2.67 6.11 0.32
C THR A 56 1.76 7.15 -0.35
N ALA A 57 2.32 8.07 -1.13
CA ALA A 57 1.52 9.05 -1.88
C ALA A 57 0.52 8.39 -2.84
N SER A 58 0.86 7.24 -3.42
CA SER A 58 -0.07 6.49 -4.29
C SER A 58 -1.15 5.76 -3.50
N ILE A 59 -0.89 5.38 -2.25
CA ILE A 59 -1.91 4.82 -1.35
C ILE A 59 -2.96 5.89 -1.04
N VAL A 60 -2.49 7.09 -0.65
CA VAL A 60 -3.36 8.24 -0.36
C VAL A 60 -4.22 8.58 -1.59
N ALA A 61 -3.60 8.73 -2.76
CA ALA A 61 -4.34 9.03 -4.00
C ALA A 61 -5.39 7.96 -4.36
N ALA A 62 -5.09 6.68 -4.14
CA ALA A 62 -6.03 5.59 -4.40
C ALA A 62 -7.25 5.60 -3.47
N LEU A 63 -7.09 6.11 -2.24
CA LEU A 63 -8.16 6.22 -1.25
C LEU A 63 -8.96 7.54 -1.36
N GLU A 64 -8.37 8.57 -1.96
CA GLU A 64 -9.02 9.87 -2.20
C GLU A 64 -9.86 9.89 -3.49
N THR A 65 -9.69 8.90 -4.36
CA THR A 65 -10.48 8.78 -5.59
C THR A 65 -11.93 8.35 -5.21
N PRO A 66 -12.96 9.11 -5.63
CA PRO A 66 -14.36 8.83 -5.30
C PRO A 66 -14.92 7.56 -5.96
#